data_AF-A0A819V5I3-F1
#
_entry.id   AF-A0A819V5I3-F1
#
_cell.length_a   1.000
_cell.length_b   1.000
_cell.length_c   1.000
_cell.angle_alpha   90.00
_cell.angle_beta   90.00
_cell.angle_gamma   90.00
#
_symmetry.space_group_name_H-M   'P 1'
#
loop_
_entity.id
_entity.type
_entity.pdbx_description
1 polymer ?
#
loop_
_entity_poly.entity_id
_entity_poly.type
_entity_poly.pdbx_seq_one_letter_code
_entity_poly.pdbx_strand_id
1 'polypeptide(L)' 'KLTSIQRQAIPIGLQKRNMIGIAEVSYGKIAVFLIPLLAWIRSLSTVHR' A
#
# COMPACT_ATOMS: atom_id res chain seq x y z
N LYS A 1 14.81 -4.69 -0.23
CA LYS A 1 14.94 -3.25 0.07
C LYS A 1 13.76 -2.52 -0.58
N LEU A 2 13.00 -1.71 0.14
CA LEU A 2 11.87 -0.97 -0.44
C LEU A 2 12.36 0.14 -1.37
N THR A 3 11.65 0.35 -2.49
CA THR A 3 11.90 1.48 -3.38
C THR A 3 11.52 2.80 -2.70
N SER A 4 12.02 3.94 -3.21
CA SER A 4 11.69 5.26 -2.63
C SER A 4 10.16 5.51 -2.62
N ILE A 5 9.49 5.17 -3.72
CA ILE A 5 8.03 5.30 -3.84
C ILE A 5 7.28 4.39 -2.87
N GLN A 6 7.73 3.16 -2.66
CA GLN A 6 7.12 2.26 -1.68
C GLN A 6 7.24 2.80 -0.26
N ARG A 7 8.41 3.33 0.12
CA ARG A 7 8.62 3.91 1.46
C ARG A 7 7.72 5.11 1.75
N GLN A 8 7.42 5.91 0.73
CA GLN A 8 6.56 7.08 0.90
C GLN A 8 5.06 6.74 0.86
N ALA A 9 4.65 5.92 -0.11
CA ALA A 9 3.23 5.74 -0.39
C ALA A 9 2.56 4.58 0.39
N ILE A 10 3.31 3.56 0.84
CA ILE A 10 2.75 2.51 1.72
C ILE A 10 2.19 3.12 3.02
N PRO A 11 2.92 3.98 3.78
CA PRO A 11 2.37 4.61 4.97
C PRO A 11 1.11 5.45 4.70
N ILE A 12 1.06 6.16 3.57
CA ILE A 12 -0.11 6.97 3.17
C ILE A 12 -1.33 6.07 2.92
N GLY A 13 -1.13 4.91 2.27
CA GLY A 13 -2.19 3.96 1.97
C GLY A 13 -2.73 3.26 3.22
N LEU A 14 -1.85 2.97 4.19
CA LEU A 14 -2.24 2.42 5.48
C LEU A 14 -3.08 3.42 6.30
N GLN A 15 -2.93 4.72 6.07
CA GLN A 15 -3.80 5.77 6.63
C GLN A 15 -5.15 5.87 5.89
N LYS A 16 -5.43 5.00 4.91
CA LYS A 16 -6.65 5.00 4.09
C LYS A 16 -6.85 6.33 3.33
N ARG A 17 -5.75 7.04 3.02
CA ARG A 17 -5.81 8.27 2.23
C ARG A 17 -5.67 7.96 0.75
N ASN A 18 -6.46 8.67 -0.05
CA ASN A 18 -6.29 8.67 -1.49
C ASN A 18 -4.90 9.21 -1.86
N MET A 19 -4.29 8.63 -2.88
CA MET A 19 -2.96 9.02 -3.35
C MET A 19 -2.87 8.92 -4.87
N ILE A 20 -2.09 9.83 -5.47
CA ILE A 20 -1.69 9.77 -6.87
C ILE A 20 -0.18 9.60 -6.90
N GLY A 21 0.30 8.46 -7.41
CA GLY A 21 1.72 8.14 -7.47
C GLY A 21 2.33 8.41 -8.84
N ILE A 22 3.07 9.52 -8.98
CA ILE A 22 3.83 9.83 -10.20
C ILE A 22 5.20 9.16 -10.11
N ALA A 23 5.51 8.28 -11.06
CA ALA A 23 6.84 7.68 -11.22
C ALA A 23 6.90 6.94 -12.57
N GLU A 24 8.09 6.56 -13.02
CA GLU A 24 8.24 5.68 -14.17
C GLU A 24 7.66 4.28 -13.88
N VAL A 25 7.21 3.58 -14.93
CA VAL A 25 6.72 2.20 -14.83
C VAL A 25 7.85 1.33 -14.30
N SER A 26 7.73 0.92 -13.05
CA SER A 26 8.68 0.04 -12.40
C SER A 26 7.92 -0.96 -11.54
N TYR A 27 8.44 -2.19 -11.49
CA TYR A 27 7.87 -3.34 -10.78
C TYR A 27 7.50 -3.05 -9.31
N GLY A 28 8.09 -2.02 -8.69
CA GLY A 28 7.82 -1.64 -7.30
C GLY A 28 6.49 -0.92 -7.05
N LYS A 29 5.79 -0.42 -8.06
CA LYS A 29 4.54 0.35 -7.88
C LYS A 29 3.33 -0.48 -7.47
N ILE A 30 3.26 -1.75 -7.89
CA ILE A 30 2.12 -2.63 -7.57
C ILE A 30 2.03 -2.86 -6.06
N ALA A 31 3.19 -3.07 -5.40
CA ALA A 31 3.25 -3.30 -3.96
C ALA A 31 2.74 -2.11 -3.12
N VAL A 32 2.78 -0.90 -3.67
CA VAL A 32 2.35 0.33 -3.01
C VAL A 32 0.83 0.35 -2.78
N PHE A 33 0.07 -0.29 -3.68
CA PHE A 33 -1.37 -0.47 -3.56
C PHE A 33 -1.73 -1.80 -2.89
N LEU A 34 -0.96 -2.86 -3.19
CA LEU A 34 -1.24 -4.21 -2.70
C LEU A 34 -1.02 -4.36 -1.19
N ILE A 35 0.03 -3.74 -0.63
CA ILE A 35 0.33 -3.84 0.80
C ILE A 35 -0.80 -3.23 1.66
N PRO A 36 -1.25 -1.99 1.41
CA PRO A 36 -2.40 -1.43 2.13
C PRO A 36 -3.68 -2.26 1.97
N LEU A 37 -3.94 -2.81 0.78
CA LEU A 37 -5.11 -3.65 0.52
C LEU A 37 -5.07 -4.95 1.34
N LEU A 38 -3.95 -5.67 1.30
CA LEU A 38 -3.78 -6.92 2.06
C LEU A 38 -3.85 -6.68 3.56
N ALA A 39 -3.27 -5.56 4.04
CA ALA A 39 -3.38 -5.15 5.44
C ALA A 39 -4.85 -4.92 5.84
N TRP A 40 -5.63 -4.26 4.99
CA TRP A 40 -7.07 -4.08 5.21
C TRP A 40 -7.82 -5.41 5.23
N ILE A 41 -7.64 -6.28 4.22
CA ILE A 41 -8.30 -7.60 4.16
C ILE A 41 -8.01 -8.44 5.43
N ARG A 42 -6.75 -8.45 5.88
CA ARG A 42 -6.35 -9.15 7.11
C ARG A 42 -7.02 -8.57 8.37
N SER A 43 -7.25 -7.26 8.41
CA SER A 43 -7.96 -6.63 9.53
C SER A 43 -9.44 -7.01 9.60
N LEU A 44 -10.08 -7.35 8.47
CA LEU A 44 -11.47 -7.81 8.44
C LEU A 44 -11.63 -9.22 9.01
N SER A 45 -10.61 -10.07 8.82
CA SER A 45 -10.62 -11.46 9.32
C SER A 45 -10.52 -11.53 10.84
N THR A 46 -9.96 -10.50 11.49
CA THR A 46 -9.97 -10.33 12.94
C THR A 46 -11.30 -9.80 13.49
N VAL A 47 -12.13 -9.14 12.68
CA VAL A 47 -13.44 -8.62 13.11
C VAL A 47 -14.51 -9.71 13.15
N HIS A 48 -14.34 -10.79 12.37
CA HIS A 48 -15.29 -11.93 12.31
C HIS A 48 -14.89 -13.11 13.22
N ARG A 49 -14.13 -12.87 14.30
CA ARG A 49 -13.86 -13.87 15.34
C ARG A 49 -14.51 -13.48 16.65
#